data_AF-A0AAE1F483-F1
#
_entry.id   AF-A0AAE1F483-F1
#
_cell.length_a   1.000
_cell.length_b   1.000
_cell.length_c   1.000
_cell.angle_alpha   90.00
_cell.angle_beta   90.00
_cell.angle_gamma   90.00
#
_symmetry.space_group_name_H-M   'P 1'
#
loop_
_entity.id
_entity.type
_entity.pdbx_description
1 polymer ?
#
loop_
_entity_poly.entity_id
_entity_poly.type
_entity_poly.pdbx_seq_one_letter_code
_entity_poly.pdbx_strand_id
1 'polypeptide(L)'
;MGVTVNTAGRILKGQKAGRSGEEGYLAWERFPNTALLKTYLLDKQVADSAGSATAFLCGVKGNYETIGVTGRVRAADCYSSREGANRVDSILKWAQDAGKDTGLVTTTQVTHATPAGLYAKTAQRKWMCDTRAKKEGGGRCKDIARQLVEDSPGKDMKVVLGGGRQMMGAPLEHSYTSCRRGDGRNLVEEWRQEKERLGERTTYVTNTGELLNVDLNTTDNLMGLFAENTLPYHLDRQEGPQGTPSLLQMTEAALAILSKGPRGFFLMVEAGHVDKGLHQNKAVKALEEVVQLDEAVSMALTTLNLEDTLILVTADHSHTLTLNGYPPRGNDIFGVSNLEDVTDELPHSTLMFSMGQGYNYTWNGTKAGTPMEKVAMNMTEPLPLMVDNIRGRRNFESTVLAKCCKLLGIRKTEITPLNPPPNEFMEKFLWTLEQELANHCTEGQAEYDKKLPVLLLAYRAGWDSQRSRLQQIWPRLLCEGIVRDLPAADISKHQLMTTVRDRRKLTRPSQRTKMTSSKPDHTEDAVIKGNNEDCYDFDQDSSVYI
;
A
#
# COMPACT_ATOMS: atom_id res chain seq x y z
N MET A 1 -4.20 -7.41 -1.24
CA MET A 1 -4.76 -8.77 -0.99
C MET A 1 -3.69 -9.69 -0.40
N GLY A 2 -3.62 -9.85 0.93
CA GLY A 2 -2.54 -10.61 1.60
C GLY A 2 -2.72 -12.14 1.60
N VAL A 3 -1.71 -12.88 2.09
CA VAL A 3 -1.73 -14.36 2.16
C VAL A 3 -2.89 -14.89 3.02
N THR A 4 -3.20 -14.24 4.15
CA THR A 4 -4.38 -14.55 4.97
C THR A 4 -5.69 -14.33 4.20
N VAL A 5 -5.74 -13.27 3.39
CA VAL A 5 -6.91 -12.92 2.56
C VAL A 5 -7.13 -13.96 1.46
N ASN A 6 -6.06 -14.45 0.83
CA ASN A 6 -6.14 -15.58 -0.11
C ASN A 6 -6.65 -16.85 0.59
N THR A 7 -6.10 -17.18 1.77
CA THR A 7 -6.53 -18.38 2.52
C THR A 7 -8.01 -18.33 2.89
N ALA A 8 -8.48 -17.19 3.42
CA ALA A 8 -9.88 -17.01 3.76
C ALA A 8 -10.79 -17.00 2.52
N GLY A 9 -10.33 -16.40 1.40
CA GLY A 9 -11.04 -16.42 0.12
C GLY A 9 -11.16 -17.81 -0.50
N ARG A 10 -10.11 -18.66 -0.39
CA ARG A 10 -10.15 -20.08 -0.78
C ARG A 10 -11.20 -20.84 0.03
N ILE A 11 -11.22 -20.64 1.35
CA ILE A 11 -12.18 -21.29 2.24
C ILE A 11 -13.61 -20.87 1.89
N LEU A 12 -13.87 -19.56 1.76
CA LEU A 12 -15.16 -19.03 1.31
C LEU A 12 -15.60 -19.64 -0.02
N LYS A 13 -14.73 -19.66 -1.03
CA LYS A 13 -15.02 -20.24 -2.36
C LYS A 13 -15.45 -21.71 -2.27
N GLY A 14 -14.79 -22.51 -1.43
CA GLY A 14 -15.18 -23.91 -1.25
C GLY A 14 -16.47 -24.09 -0.44
N GLN A 15 -16.72 -23.22 0.54
CA GLN A 15 -17.97 -23.20 1.33
C GLN A 15 -19.18 -22.80 0.50
N LYS A 16 -19.05 -21.76 -0.34
CA LYS A 16 -20.07 -21.41 -1.36
C LYS A 16 -20.33 -22.51 -2.39
N ALA A 17 -19.40 -23.46 -2.53
CA ALA A 17 -19.54 -24.66 -3.37
C ALA A 17 -19.94 -25.93 -2.57
N GLY A 18 -20.48 -25.78 -1.35
CA GLY A 18 -21.01 -26.89 -0.54
C GLY A 18 -19.95 -27.83 0.05
N ARG A 19 -18.68 -27.40 0.14
CA ARG A 19 -17.58 -28.15 0.74
C ARG A 19 -17.06 -27.45 2.01
N SER A 20 -16.16 -28.12 2.72
CA SER A 20 -15.49 -27.58 3.92
C SER A 20 -14.68 -26.31 3.66
N GLY A 21 -14.01 -26.21 2.49
CA GLY A 21 -13.36 -24.98 2.04
C GLY A 21 -11.83 -25.07 1.96
N GLU A 22 -11.18 -25.67 2.96
CA GLU A 22 -9.71 -25.63 3.07
C GLU A 22 -9.02 -26.44 1.96
N GLU A 23 -9.69 -27.47 1.44
CA GLU A 23 -9.25 -28.30 0.31
C GLU A 23 -9.45 -27.65 -1.06
N GLY A 24 -10.12 -26.49 -1.10
CA GLY A 24 -10.36 -25.72 -2.30
C GLY A 24 -9.07 -25.13 -2.91
N TYR A 25 -9.23 -24.46 -4.05
CA TYR A 25 -8.17 -23.68 -4.68
C TYR A 25 -8.79 -22.43 -5.32
N LEU A 26 -8.20 -21.28 -5.06
CA LEU A 26 -8.31 -20.11 -5.94
C LEU A 26 -7.57 -20.41 -7.25
N ALA A 27 -7.99 -19.81 -8.36
CA ALA A 27 -7.48 -20.11 -9.70
C ALA A 27 -5.94 -19.96 -9.80
N TRP A 28 -5.40 -18.92 -9.16
CA TRP A 28 -3.96 -18.65 -9.10
C TRP A 28 -3.19 -19.54 -8.12
N GLU A 29 -3.83 -20.21 -7.15
CA GLU A 29 -3.17 -21.22 -6.30
C GLU A 29 -2.80 -22.49 -7.09
N ARG A 30 -3.23 -22.60 -8.36
CA ARG A 30 -2.81 -23.64 -9.31
C ARG A 30 -1.69 -23.20 -10.27
N PHE A 31 -1.18 -21.97 -10.15
CA PHE A 31 -0.11 -21.51 -11.04
C PHE A 31 1.21 -22.21 -10.76
N PRO A 32 2.00 -22.60 -11.78
CA PRO A 32 3.24 -23.37 -11.61
C PRO A 32 4.40 -22.56 -11.02
N ASN A 33 4.22 -21.28 -10.71
CA ASN A 33 5.24 -20.39 -10.15
C ASN A 33 4.61 -19.51 -9.06
N THR A 34 5.23 -19.47 -7.88
CA THR A 34 4.84 -18.64 -6.73
C THR A 34 6.08 -18.00 -6.11
N ALA A 35 5.96 -16.78 -5.60
CA ALA A 35 7.05 -16.05 -4.94
C ALA A 35 6.50 -14.95 -4.00
N LEU A 36 7.38 -14.41 -3.14
CA LEU A 36 7.04 -13.37 -2.16
C LEU A 36 7.52 -11.99 -2.60
N LEU A 37 6.70 -10.97 -2.31
CA LEU A 37 6.92 -9.56 -2.64
C LEU A 37 7.35 -8.76 -1.42
N LYS A 38 8.28 -7.81 -1.60
CA LYS A 38 8.74 -6.93 -0.51
C LYS A 38 8.16 -5.54 -0.74
N THR A 39 6.91 -5.34 -0.34
CA THR A 39 6.06 -4.22 -0.78
C THR A 39 6.49 -2.83 -0.31
N TYR A 40 7.37 -2.71 0.70
CA TYR A 40 7.84 -1.45 1.29
C TYR A 40 8.17 -0.33 0.27
N LEU A 41 7.86 0.92 0.60
CA LEU A 41 8.17 2.09 -0.22
C LEU A 41 9.54 2.67 0.15
N LEU A 42 10.04 3.65 -0.61
CA LEU A 42 11.32 4.28 -0.30
C LEU A 42 11.30 5.07 1.02
N ASP A 43 10.11 5.50 1.48
CA ASP A 43 9.87 6.32 2.67
C ASP A 43 8.96 5.67 3.72
N LYS A 44 8.39 4.48 3.46
CA LYS A 44 7.48 3.76 4.38
C LYS A 44 7.70 2.25 4.38
N GLN A 45 7.62 1.64 5.56
CA GLN A 45 7.67 0.18 5.72
C GLN A 45 6.37 -0.49 5.24
N VAL A 46 5.22 0.02 5.70
CA VAL A 46 3.89 -0.33 5.18
C VAL A 46 3.59 0.56 3.97
N ALA A 47 3.31 -0.05 2.83
CA ALA A 47 3.05 0.67 1.59
C ALA A 47 1.59 1.12 1.44
N ASP A 48 1.40 2.17 0.65
CA ASP A 48 0.11 2.50 0.06
C ASP A 48 0.06 2.09 -1.41
N SER A 49 -1.15 1.93 -1.95
CA SER A 49 -1.43 1.55 -3.34
C SER A 49 -0.74 2.43 -4.41
N ALA A 50 -0.35 3.68 -4.12
CA ALA A 50 0.28 4.57 -5.11
C ALA A 50 1.78 4.28 -5.32
N GLY A 51 2.55 4.26 -4.23
CA GLY A 51 3.97 3.95 -4.29
C GLY A 51 4.24 2.50 -4.73
N SER A 52 3.31 1.58 -4.41
CA SER A 52 3.37 0.17 -4.81
C SER A 52 2.93 -0.04 -6.27
N ALA A 53 1.88 0.63 -6.76
CA ALA A 53 1.53 0.63 -8.19
C ALA A 53 2.70 1.12 -9.05
N THR A 54 3.40 2.18 -8.62
CA THR A 54 4.64 2.62 -9.26
C THR A 54 5.71 1.51 -9.26
N ALA A 55 5.82 0.74 -8.17
CA ALA A 55 6.77 -0.38 -8.08
C ALA A 55 6.46 -1.54 -9.05
N PHE A 56 5.23 -2.05 -9.10
CA PHE A 56 4.91 -3.22 -9.94
C PHE A 56 4.53 -2.88 -11.38
N LEU A 57 4.07 -1.65 -11.68
CA LEU A 57 3.73 -1.22 -13.04
C LEU A 57 4.88 -0.48 -13.75
N CYS A 58 5.71 0.30 -13.04
CA CYS A 58 6.84 1.05 -13.63
C CYS A 58 8.21 0.45 -13.27
N GLY A 59 8.28 -0.50 -12.32
CA GLY A 59 9.51 -1.23 -11.98
C GLY A 59 10.48 -0.49 -11.08
N VAL A 60 10.05 0.60 -10.44
CA VAL A 60 10.83 1.39 -9.48
C VAL A 60 9.95 1.70 -8.27
N LYS A 61 10.48 1.57 -7.05
CA LYS A 61 9.70 1.92 -5.85
C LYS A 61 9.44 3.43 -5.84
N GLY A 62 8.18 3.81 -5.61
CA GLY A 62 7.79 5.21 -5.36
C GLY A 62 7.97 5.61 -3.90
N ASN A 63 7.61 6.87 -3.62
CA ASN A 63 7.31 7.34 -2.27
C ASN A 63 5.80 7.21 -1.99
N TYR A 64 5.41 7.26 -0.73
CA TYR A 64 4.02 7.26 -0.27
C TYR A 64 3.17 8.33 -0.98
N GLU A 65 1.95 7.98 -1.38
CA GLU A 65 0.99 8.81 -2.14
C GLU A 65 1.45 9.26 -3.54
N THR A 66 2.66 8.93 -4.00
CA THR A 66 3.17 9.32 -5.35
C THR A 66 2.90 8.24 -6.41
N ILE A 67 2.60 8.65 -7.65
CA ILE A 67 2.25 7.76 -8.77
C ILE A 67 3.12 8.06 -9.99
N GLY A 68 3.77 7.04 -10.54
CA GLY A 68 4.47 7.11 -11.83
C GLY A 68 5.68 8.04 -11.83
N VAL A 69 6.27 8.28 -10.66
CA VAL A 69 7.42 9.17 -10.46
C VAL A 69 8.49 8.50 -9.59
N THR A 70 9.74 8.94 -9.73
CA THR A 70 10.85 8.46 -8.91
C THR A 70 10.77 9.00 -7.48
N GLY A 71 11.44 8.32 -6.53
CA GLY A 71 11.56 8.77 -5.13
C GLY A 71 12.21 10.12 -4.88
N ARG A 72 12.61 10.87 -5.92
CA ARG A 72 12.96 12.30 -5.82
C ARG A 72 11.75 13.19 -5.55
N VAL A 73 10.57 12.80 -6.05
CA VAL A 73 9.32 13.54 -5.87
C VAL A 73 8.74 13.25 -4.50
N ARG A 74 8.56 14.29 -3.68
CA ARG A 74 7.87 14.18 -2.39
C ARG A 74 6.35 14.25 -2.57
N ALA A 75 5.59 13.70 -1.63
CA ALA A 75 4.14 13.82 -1.62
C ALA A 75 3.71 15.31 -1.75
N ALA A 76 2.71 15.58 -2.59
CA ALA A 76 2.21 16.90 -2.96
C ALA A 76 3.20 17.88 -3.66
N ASP A 77 4.43 17.48 -4.00
CA ASP A 77 5.34 18.31 -4.79
C ASP A 77 4.97 18.31 -6.29
N CYS A 78 4.02 19.18 -6.64
CA CYS A 78 3.60 19.38 -8.03
C CYS A 78 4.77 19.77 -8.95
N TYR A 79 5.75 20.56 -8.49
CA TYR A 79 6.86 20.99 -9.36
C TYR A 79 7.74 19.81 -9.75
N SER A 80 8.25 19.05 -8.77
CA SER A 80 9.14 17.91 -9.03
C SER A 80 8.46 16.82 -9.87
N SER A 81 7.13 16.61 -9.74
CA SER A 81 6.38 15.66 -10.58
C SER A 81 6.20 16.08 -12.05
N ARG A 82 6.50 17.33 -12.40
CA ARG A 82 6.44 17.84 -13.79
C ARG A 82 7.79 17.76 -14.51
N GLU A 83 8.89 17.54 -13.79
CA GLU A 83 10.21 17.34 -14.38
C GLU A 83 10.30 15.99 -15.09
N GLY A 84 10.70 15.98 -16.37
CA GLY A 84 10.80 14.75 -17.16
C GLY A 84 11.70 13.68 -16.53
N ALA A 85 12.85 14.09 -15.97
CA ALA A 85 13.81 13.21 -15.31
C ALA A 85 13.30 12.55 -14.01
N ASN A 86 12.15 12.98 -13.49
CA ASN A 86 11.51 12.39 -12.32
C ASN A 86 10.30 11.50 -12.68
N ARG A 87 9.89 11.44 -13.95
CA ARG A 87 8.76 10.65 -14.44
C ARG A 87 9.23 9.26 -14.87
N VAL A 88 8.40 8.25 -14.67
CA VAL A 88 8.70 6.88 -15.10
C VAL A 88 7.53 6.25 -15.86
N ASP A 89 7.88 5.62 -16.99
CA ASP A 89 6.93 4.90 -17.83
C ASP A 89 6.54 3.55 -17.23
N SER A 90 5.35 3.09 -17.60
CA SER A 90 4.75 1.85 -17.15
C SER A 90 4.88 0.73 -18.18
N ILE A 91 4.63 -0.50 -17.75
CA ILE A 91 4.41 -1.65 -18.63
C ILE A 91 3.32 -1.39 -19.69
N LEU A 92 2.30 -0.56 -19.40
CA LEU A 92 1.26 -0.21 -20.36
C LEU A 92 1.80 0.70 -21.46
N LYS A 93 2.60 1.72 -21.10
CA LYS A 93 3.32 2.56 -22.08
C LYS A 93 4.26 1.73 -22.95
N TRP A 94 5.04 0.83 -22.34
CA TRP A 94 5.95 -0.03 -23.08
C TRP A 94 5.24 -1.06 -23.97
N ALA A 95 4.03 -1.51 -23.59
CA ALA A 95 3.20 -2.36 -24.44
C ALA A 95 2.71 -1.59 -25.68
N GLN A 96 2.27 -0.34 -25.52
CA GLN A 96 1.93 0.54 -26.64
C GLN A 96 3.15 0.86 -27.53
N ASP A 97 4.34 1.04 -26.95
CA ASP A 97 5.60 1.22 -27.70
C ASP A 97 5.98 -0.05 -28.49
N ALA A 98 5.63 -1.23 -27.99
CA ALA A 98 5.69 -2.50 -28.74
C ALA A 98 4.51 -2.69 -29.73
N GLY A 99 3.61 -1.69 -29.81
CA GLY A 99 2.44 -1.67 -30.69
C GLY A 99 1.29 -2.59 -30.28
N LYS A 100 1.26 -3.04 -29.02
CA LYS A 100 0.19 -3.87 -28.45
C LYS A 100 -1.02 -3.02 -28.07
N ASP A 101 -2.21 -3.59 -28.20
CA ASP A 101 -3.42 -2.96 -27.67
C ASP A 101 -3.42 -3.02 -26.13
N THR A 102 -4.07 -2.04 -25.48
CA THR A 102 -3.96 -1.87 -24.03
C THR A 102 -5.27 -1.46 -23.37
N GLY A 103 -5.46 -1.89 -22.13
CA GLY A 103 -6.59 -1.45 -21.32
C GLY A 103 -6.50 -1.75 -19.84
N LEU A 104 -7.49 -1.26 -19.11
CA LEU A 104 -7.68 -1.49 -17.67
C LEU A 104 -9.13 -1.81 -17.33
N VAL A 105 -9.30 -2.66 -16.32
CA VAL A 105 -10.56 -3.01 -15.66
C VAL A 105 -10.36 -2.86 -14.16
N THR A 106 -11.25 -2.14 -13.47
CA THR A 106 -11.19 -1.97 -12.01
C THR A 106 -12.58 -1.87 -11.39
N THR A 107 -12.78 -2.41 -10.19
CA THR A 107 -13.98 -2.09 -9.38
C THR A 107 -13.88 -0.71 -8.70
N THR A 108 -12.70 -0.08 -8.71
CA THR A 108 -12.49 1.27 -8.18
C THR A 108 -12.78 2.36 -9.21
N GLN A 109 -12.29 3.59 -8.99
CA GLN A 109 -12.36 4.63 -10.01
C GLN A 109 -11.23 4.39 -11.01
N VAL A 110 -11.44 4.65 -12.29
CA VAL A 110 -10.35 4.55 -13.30
C VAL A 110 -9.19 5.53 -13.03
N THR A 111 -9.41 6.49 -12.13
CA THR A 111 -8.44 7.47 -11.59
C THR A 111 -7.87 7.10 -10.21
N HIS A 112 -8.23 5.94 -9.65
CA HIS A 112 -7.65 5.44 -8.40
C HIS A 112 -6.15 5.14 -8.55
N ALA A 113 -5.42 5.03 -7.44
CA ALA A 113 -3.96 4.93 -7.47
C ALA A 113 -3.41 3.76 -8.28
N THR A 114 -4.05 2.60 -8.19
CA THR A 114 -3.66 1.37 -8.89
C THR A 114 -3.79 1.49 -10.42
N PRO A 115 -4.98 1.81 -11.00
CA PRO A 115 -5.09 2.02 -12.44
C PRO A 115 -4.33 3.27 -12.90
N ALA A 116 -4.27 4.33 -12.09
CA ALA A 116 -3.48 5.52 -12.40
C ALA A 116 -1.98 5.22 -12.52
N GLY A 117 -1.44 4.22 -11.83
CA GLY A 117 -0.06 3.76 -12.00
C GLY A 117 0.27 3.26 -13.42
N LEU A 118 -0.74 2.95 -14.24
CA LEU A 118 -0.56 2.60 -15.65
C LEU A 118 -0.25 3.80 -16.54
N TYR A 119 -0.71 5.01 -16.20
CA TYR A 119 -0.64 6.17 -17.10
C TYR A 119 -0.17 7.46 -16.44
N ALA A 120 -0.63 7.77 -15.23
CA ALA A 120 -0.40 9.05 -14.59
C ALA A 120 1.04 9.24 -14.10
N LYS A 121 1.41 10.50 -13.92
CA LYS A 121 2.61 11.04 -13.28
C LYS A 121 2.15 12.14 -12.31
N THR A 122 2.12 11.86 -11.00
CA THR A 122 1.65 12.81 -9.98
C THR A 122 2.36 12.62 -8.64
N ALA A 123 2.57 13.73 -7.94
CA ALA A 123 3.06 13.73 -6.56
C ALA A 123 1.99 13.38 -5.52
N GLN A 124 0.73 13.19 -5.91
CA GLN A 124 -0.37 12.95 -4.98
C GLN A 124 -1.51 12.16 -5.65
N ARG A 125 -1.81 10.96 -5.12
CA ARG A 125 -2.90 10.08 -5.55
C ARG A 125 -4.29 10.71 -5.44
N LYS A 126 -4.47 11.67 -4.53
CA LYS A 126 -5.75 12.37 -4.30
C LYS A 126 -6.10 13.38 -5.41
N TRP A 127 -5.16 13.78 -6.28
CA TRP A 127 -5.40 14.71 -7.39
C TRP A 127 -6.14 14.06 -8.57
N MET A 128 -7.26 13.37 -8.29
CA MET A 128 -8.04 12.60 -9.27
C MET A 128 -8.88 13.48 -10.20
N CYS A 129 -9.12 14.72 -9.80
CA CYS A 129 -9.91 15.74 -10.50
C CYS A 129 -9.35 17.14 -10.20
N ASP A 130 -9.71 18.12 -11.02
CA ASP A 130 -9.19 19.50 -10.93
C ASP A 130 -9.50 20.18 -9.59
N THR A 131 -10.70 20.00 -9.02
CA THR A 131 -11.10 20.66 -7.77
C THR A 131 -10.31 20.17 -6.56
N ARG A 132 -10.04 18.86 -6.49
CA ARG A 132 -9.21 18.28 -5.41
C ARG A 132 -7.75 18.66 -5.57
N ALA A 133 -7.23 18.67 -6.81
CA ALA A 133 -5.90 19.20 -7.10
C ALA A 133 -5.76 20.67 -6.66
N LYS A 134 -6.74 21.53 -6.99
CA LYS A 134 -6.80 22.93 -6.52
C LYS A 134 -6.84 23.02 -4.99
N LYS A 135 -7.72 22.26 -4.32
CA LYS A 135 -7.88 22.26 -2.84
C LYS A 135 -6.61 21.83 -2.09
N GLU A 136 -5.82 20.92 -2.66
CA GLU A 136 -4.58 20.41 -2.06
C GLU A 136 -3.31 21.11 -2.59
N GLY A 137 -3.42 22.33 -3.14
CA GLY A 137 -2.28 23.12 -3.64
C GLY A 137 -1.65 22.62 -4.95
N GLY A 138 -2.07 21.44 -5.44
CA GLY A 138 -1.66 20.82 -6.70
C GLY A 138 -2.26 21.42 -7.96
N GLY A 139 -3.07 22.48 -7.89
CA GLY A 139 -3.85 23.02 -9.03
C GLY A 139 -3.06 23.54 -10.24
N ARG A 140 -1.72 23.47 -10.22
CA ARG A 140 -0.82 23.73 -11.37
C ARG A 140 -0.31 22.44 -12.04
N CYS A 141 -0.73 21.28 -11.54
CA CYS A 141 -0.52 19.98 -12.13
C CYS A 141 -1.80 19.51 -12.82
N LYS A 142 -1.62 18.73 -13.89
CA LYS A 142 -2.73 18.07 -14.57
C LYS A 142 -3.25 16.95 -13.66
N ASP A 143 -4.53 16.96 -13.34
CA ASP A 143 -5.17 15.91 -12.52
C ASP A 143 -5.22 14.56 -13.27
N ILE A 144 -5.39 13.47 -12.52
CA ILE A 144 -5.29 12.11 -13.05
C ILE A 144 -6.32 11.86 -14.16
N ALA A 145 -7.57 12.32 -14.03
CA ALA A 145 -8.58 12.18 -15.09
C ALA A 145 -8.18 12.87 -16.39
N ARG A 146 -7.58 14.07 -16.31
CA ARG A 146 -7.00 14.73 -17.49
C ARG A 146 -5.81 13.96 -18.06
N GLN A 147 -4.96 13.35 -17.23
CA GLN A 147 -3.85 12.51 -17.69
C GLN A 147 -4.33 11.21 -18.37
N LEU A 148 -5.51 10.69 -18.01
CA LEU A 148 -6.14 9.54 -18.67
C LEU A 148 -6.59 9.85 -20.11
N VAL A 149 -7.04 11.07 -20.40
CA VAL A 149 -7.65 11.44 -21.69
C VAL A 149 -6.72 12.26 -22.59
N GLU A 150 -5.83 13.09 -22.04
CA GLU A 150 -4.99 14.01 -22.81
C GLU A 150 -3.59 13.46 -23.11
N ASP A 151 -3.04 12.61 -22.24
CA ASP A 151 -1.64 12.19 -22.29
C ASP A 151 -1.48 10.71 -22.67
N SER A 152 -0.36 10.41 -23.33
CA SER A 152 0.11 9.02 -23.52
C SER A 152 0.74 8.52 -22.21
N PRO A 153 0.50 7.27 -21.76
CA PRO A 153 -0.22 6.19 -22.45
C PRO A 153 -1.74 6.17 -22.22
N GLY A 154 -2.30 7.10 -21.43
CA GLY A 154 -3.70 7.09 -21.02
C GLY A 154 -4.68 7.06 -22.20
N LYS A 155 -4.56 8.08 -23.06
CA LYS A 155 -5.47 8.29 -24.20
C LYS A 155 -5.43 7.17 -25.24
N ASP A 156 -4.29 6.48 -25.32
CA ASP A 156 -3.97 5.49 -26.34
C ASP A 156 -4.51 4.09 -25.98
N MET A 157 -5.07 3.91 -24.77
CA MET A 157 -5.82 2.71 -24.40
C MET A 157 -7.05 2.50 -25.29
N LYS A 158 -7.36 1.22 -25.51
CA LYS A 158 -8.55 0.71 -26.21
C LYS A 158 -9.69 0.37 -25.26
N VAL A 159 -9.40 -0.05 -24.03
CA VAL A 159 -10.43 -0.42 -23.04
C VAL A 159 -10.17 0.25 -21.69
N VAL A 160 -11.17 0.95 -21.15
CA VAL A 160 -11.12 1.60 -19.84
C VAL A 160 -12.44 1.35 -19.10
N LEU A 161 -12.47 0.35 -18.21
CA LEU A 161 -13.68 -0.07 -17.49
C LEU A 161 -13.52 0.12 -15.97
N GLY A 162 -14.52 0.74 -15.33
CA GLY A 162 -14.59 0.89 -13.88
C GLY A 162 -15.57 1.98 -13.46
N GLY A 163 -15.25 2.71 -12.39
CA GLY A 163 -16.05 3.85 -11.91
C GLY A 163 -15.38 5.22 -12.15
N GLY A 164 -16.06 6.28 -11.74
CA GLY A 164 -15.47 7.61 -11.58
C GLY A 164 -16.08 8.71 -12.44
N ARG A 165 -17.38 8.65 -12.81
CA ARG A 165 -18.04 9.69 -13.62
C ARG A 165 -17.80 11.11 -13.06
N GLN A 166 -17.78 11.27 -11.72
CA GLN A 166 -17.52 12.57 -11.06
C GLN A 166 -16.13 13.15 -11.41
N MET A 167 -15.13 12.28 -11.57
CA MET A 167 -13.75 12.67 -11.90
C MET A 167 -13.58 12.98 -13.39
N MET A 168 -14.51 12.59 -14.25
CA MET A 168 -14.45 12.87 -15.69
C MET A 168 -15.31 14.08 -16.10
N GLY A 169 -16.25 14.51 -15.25
CA GLY A 169 -17.24 15.53 -15.61
C GLY A 169 -18.38 15.00 -16.48
N ALA A 170 -18.56 13.68 -16.50
CA ALA A 170 -19.73 13.03 -17.09
C ALA A 170 -20.97 13.23 -16.19
N PRO A 171 -22.20 12.98 -16.72
CA PRO A 171 -23.44 13.13 -15.95
C PRO A 171 -23.45 12.34 -14.63
N LEU A 172 -24.08 12.95 -13.61
CA LEU A 172 -24.24 12.44 -12.26
C LEU A 172 -25.73 12.53 -11.88
N GLU A 173 -26.20 11.56 -11.09
CA GLU A 173 -27.54 11.54 -10.52
C GLU A 173 -27.54 12.16 -9.11
N HIS A 174 -26.40 12.11 -8.41
CA HIS A 174 -26.24 12.54 -7.02
C HIS A 174 -25.34 13.79 -6.87
N SER A 175 -25.45 14.47 -5.74
CA SER A 175 -24.73 15.72 -5.46
C SER A 175 -23.41 15.52 -4.67
N TYR A 176 -23.40 14.58 -3.72
CA TYR A 176 -22.32 14.38 -2.76
C TYR A 176 -21.10 13.72 -3.39
N THR A 177 -19.98 14.44 -3.42
CA THR A 177 -18.80 14.04 -4.19
C THR A 177 -17.51 14.37 -3.45
N SER A 178 -16.56 13.44 -3.47
CA SER A 178 -15.23 13.61 -2.85
C SER A 178 -14.19 14.21 -3.81
N CYS A 179 -14.47 14.16 -5.12
CA CYS A 179 -13.64 14.74 -6.17
C CYS A 179 -14.47 14.96 -7.46
N ARG A 180 -15.31 16.00 -7.52
CA ARG A 180 -16.10 16.35 -8.70
C ARG A 180 -15.37 17.36 -9.60
N ARG A 181 -15.47 17.19 -10.92
CA ARG A 181 -14.96 18.16 -11.91
C ARG A 181 -15.59 19.55 -11.72
N GLY A 182 -14.76 20.59 -11.77
CA GLY A 182 -15.14 22.00 -11.58
C GLY A 182 -14.51 22.98 -12.57
N ASP A 183 -13.92 22.49 -13.66
CA ASP A 183 -13.42 23.30 -14.78
C ASP A 183 -14.42 23.37 -15.96
N GLY A 184 -15.63 22.82 -15.80
CA GLY A 184 -16.71 22.83 -16.79
C GLY A 184 -16.57 21.83 -17.93
N ARG A 185 -15.53 20.99 -17.93
CA ARG A 185 -15.25 20.02 -19.00
C ARG A 185 -15.95 18.68 -18.78
N ASN A 186 -16.19 17.95 -19.86
CA ASN A 186 -16.60 16.55 -19.84
C ASN A 186 -15.60 15.72 -20.63
N LEU A 187 -14.67 15.08 -19.92
CA LEU A 187 -13.55 14.35 -20.51
C LEU A 187 -13.99 13.04 -21.21
N VAL A 188 -15.19 12.53 -20.97
CA VAL A 188 -15.74 11.40 -21.74
C VAL A 188 -16.09 11.84 -23.16
N GLU A 189 -16.73 13.01 -23.29
CA GLU A 189 -17.05 13.57 -24.61
C GLU A 189 -15.78 13.98 -25.37
N GLU A 190 -14.81 14.59 -24.69
CA GLU A 190 -13.52 14.92 -25.31
C GLU A 190 -12.75 13.66 -25.77
N TRP A 191 -12.76 12.59 -24.97
CA TRP A 191 -12.19 11.30 -25.35
C TRP A 191 -12.92 10.71 -26.56
N ARG A 192 -14.26 10.69 -26.56
CA ARG A 192 -15.05 10.13 -27.67
C ARG A 192 -14.80 10.92 -28.97
N GLN A 193 -14.80 12.25 -28.89
CA GLN A 193 -14.55 13.14 -30.03
C GLN A 193 -13.15 12.95 -30.63
N GLU A 194 -12.10 12.80 -29.81
CA GLU A 194 -10.74 12.54 -30.32
C GLU A 194 -10.64 11.16 -31.00
N LYS A 195 -11.30 10.13 -30.46
CA LYS A 195 -11.32 8.78 -31.07
C LYS A 195 -12.16 8.74 -32.36
N GLU A 196 -13.31 9.43 -32.39
CA GLU A 196 -14.13 9.66 -33.58
C GLU A 196 -13.33 10.41 -34.67
N ARG A 197 -12.56 11.43 -34.29
CA ARG A 197 -11.68 12.20 -35.19
C ARG A 197 -10.52 11.37 -35.76
N LEU A 198 -10.12 10.30 -35.07
CA LEU A 198 -9.16 9.30 -35.55
C LEU A 198 -9.83 8.20 -36.41
N GLY A 199 -11.15 8.21 -36.55
CA GLY A 199 -11.93 7.22 -37.31
C GLY A 199 -12.16 5.90 -36.58
N GLU A 200 -11.91 5.83 -35.26
CA GLU A 200 -12.03 4.60 -34.49
C GLU A 200 -13.46 4.43 -33.93
N ARG A 201 -14.09 3.28 -34.14
CA ARG A 201 -15.46 3.01 -33.67
C ARG A 201 -15.48 2.91 -32.15
N THR A 202 -16.11 3.89 -31.51
CA THR A 202 -15.90 4.17 -30.09
C THR A 202 -17.23 4.14 -29.33
N THR A 203 -17.25 3.42 -28.21
CA THR A 203 -18.46 3.20 -27.41
C THR A 203 -18.23 3.66 -25.97
N TYR A 204 -19.22 4.35 -25.41
CA TYR A 204 -19.27 4.71 -23.98
C TYR A 204 -20.49 4.06 -23.32
N VAL A 205 -20.30 3.48 -22.14
CA VAL A 205 -21.34 2.74 -21.39
C VAL A 205 -21.32 3.06 -19.89
N THR A 206 -22.48 2.93 -19.22
CA THR A 206 -22.72 3.42 -17.86
C THR A 206 -23.44 2.43 -16.93
N ASN A 207 -23.96 1.33 -17.46
CA ASN A 207 -24.65 0.26 -16.71
C ASN A 207 -24.42 -1.14 -17.33
N THR A 208 -24.89 -2.19 -16.66
CA THR A 208 -24.74 -3.60 -17.11
C THR A 208 -25.36 -3.82 -18.50
N GLY A 209 -26.55 -3.28 -18.75
CA GLY A 209 -27.30 -3.49 -19.97
C GLY A 209 -26.63 -2.87 -21.18
N GLU A 210 -26.08 -1.67 -21.04
CA GLU A 210 -25.28 -1.03 -22.08
C GLU A 210 -24.02 -1.85 -22.39
N LEU A 211 -23.29 -2.33 -21.37
CA LEU A 211 -22.08 -3.14 -21.58
C LEU A 211 -22.38 -4.45 -22.33
N LEU A 212 -23.44 -5.17 -21.95
CA LEU A 212 -23.81 -6.45 -22.57
C LEU A 212 -24.42 -6.30 -23.97
N ASN A 213 -24.80 -5.09 -24.39
CA ASN A 213 -25.29 -4.79 -25.73
C ASN A 213 -24.22 -4.16 -26.66
N VAL A 214 -22.96 -4.06 -26.21
CA VAL A 214 -21.84 -3.62 -27.08
C VAL A 214 -21.54 -4.71 -28.12
N ASP A 215 -21.48 -4.36 -29.40
CA ASP A 215 -20.89 -5.26 -30.40
C ASP A 215 -19.36 -5.27 -30.27
N LEU A 216 -18.88 -6.15 -29.40
CA LEU A 216 -17.46 -6.34 -29.08
C LEU A 216 -16.61 -6.70 -30.33
N ASN A 217 -17.23 -7.15 -31.43
CA ASN A 217 -16.53 -7.39 -32.70
C ASN A 217 -16.20 -6.06 -33.40
N THR A 218 -17.16 -5.14 -33.50
CA THR A 218 -16.98 -3.87 -34.23
C THR A 218 -16.55 -2.68 -33.37
N THR A 219 -16.66 -2.73 -32.05
CA THR A 219 -16.09 -1.68 -31.18
C THR A 219 -14.56 -1.72 -31.18
N ASP A 220 -13.93 -0.60 -31.56
CA ASP A 220 -12.47 -0.42 -31.56
C ASP A 220 -11.96 0.20 -30.26
N ASN A 221 -12.77 1.03 -29.58
CA ASN A 221 -12.51 1.52 -28.22
C ASN A 221 -13.76 1.48 -27.34
N LEU A 222 -13.60 1.07 -26.08
CA LEU A 222 -14.68 1.02 -25.09
C LEU A 222 -14.27 1.73 -23.78
N MET A 223 -15.07 2.71 -23.36
CA MET A 223 -15.00 3.28 -22.01
C MET A 223 -16.29 2.96 -21.26
N GLY A 224 -16.16 2.41 -20.05
CA GLY A 224 -17.29 2.04 -19.20
C GLY A 224 -17.12 2.64 -17.83
N LEU A 225 -17.99 3.59 -17.46
CA LEU A 225 -17.95 4.29 -16.17
C LEU A 225 -19.24 4.02 -15.40
N PHE A 226 -19.27 2.86 -14.73
CA PHE A 226 -20.47 2.24 -14.18
C PHE A 226 -20.94 2.81 -12.83
N ALA A 227 -20.21 3.78 -12.28
CA ALA A 227 -20.57 4.47 -11.05
C ALA A 227 -20.01 5.89 -11.02
N GLU A 228 -20.66 6.78 -10.26
CA GLU A 228 -20.18 8.14 -10.04
C GLU A 228 -18.80 8.17 -9.36
N ASN A 229 -18.60 7.30 -8.37
CA ASN A 229 -17.38 7.14 -7.59
C ASN A 229 -16.75 5.76 -7.89
N THR A 230 -16.47 4.91 -6.89
CA THR A 230 -16.23 3.49 -7.17
C THR A 230 -17.55 2.76 -7.42
N LEU A 231 -17.49 1.55 -7.98
CA LEU A 231 -18.63 0.65 -8.04
C LEU A 231 -19.18 0.35 -6.61
N PRO A 232 -20.41 -0.16 -6.48
CA PRO A 232 -20.80 -0.94 -5.30
C PRO A 232 -19.84 -2.13 -5.08
N TYR A 233 -19.80 -2.67 -3.86
CA TYR A 233 -19.25 -4.00 -3.63
C TYR A 233 -20.10 -5.04 -4.38
N HIS A 234 -19.54 -6.20 -4.71
CA HIS A 234 -20.26 -7.30 -5.36
C HIS A 234 -21.57 -7.70 -4.65
N LEU A 235 -21.56 -7.78 -3.31
CA LEU A 235 -22.77 -8.05 -2.51
C LEU A 235 -23.80 -6.90 -2.48
N ASP A 236 -23.37 -5.68 -2.82
CA ASP A 236 -24.23 -4.48 -2.88
C ASP A 236 -24.67 -4.17 -4.33
N ARG A 237 -24.29 -5.03 -5.29
CA ARG A 237 -24.45 -4.81 -6.73
C ARG A 237 -25.89 -5.09 -7.16
N GLN A 238 -26.51 -4.12 -7.82
CA GLN A 238 -27.68 -4.41 -8.65
C GLN A 238 -27.22 -5.11 -9.92
N GLU A 239 -27.67 -6.35 -10.14
CA GLU A 239 -27.16 -7.20 -11.24
C GLU A 239 -27.89 -6.99 -12.58
N GLY A 240 -29.10 -6.42 -12.54
CA GLY A 240 -29.94 -6.22 -13.72
C GLY A 240 -29.40 -5.17 -14.71
N PRO A 241 -30.08 -4.95 -15.85
CA PRO A 241 -29.60 -4.08 -16.92
C PRO A 241 -29.29 -2.63 -16.48
N GLN A 242 -30.08 -2.06 -15.56
CA GLN A 242 -29.86 -0.70 -15.04
C GLN A 242 -28.82 -0.63 -13.91
N GLY A 243 -28.24 -1.77 -13.53
CA GLY A 243 -27.28 -1.89 -12.45
C GLY A 243 -25.82 -1.80 -12.91
N THR A 244 -24.93 -2.43 -12.15
CA THR A 244 -23.48 -2.38 -12.38
C THR A 244 -22.97 -3.77 -12.82
N PRO A 245 -22.13 -3.88 -13.87
CA PRO A 245 -21.55 -5.16 -14.29
C PRO A 245 -20.57 -5.72 -13.25
N SER A 246 -20.39 -7.04 -13.26
CA SER A 246 -19.43 -7.73 -12.39
C SER A 246 -17.99 -7.57 -12.90
N LEU A 247 -17.00 -7.91 -12.06
CA LEU A 247 -15.59 -7.89 -12.48
C LEU A 247 -15.34 -8.88 -13.63
N LEU A 248 -16.00 -10.04 -13.58
CA LEU A 248 -16.04 -11.02 -14.67
C LEU A 248 -16.58 -10.41 -15.98
N GLN A 249 -17.76 -9.78 -15.95
CA GLN A 249 -18.40 -9.19 -17.14
C GLN A 249 -17.55 -8.07 -17.78
N MET A 250 -16.90 -7.23 -16.96
CA MET A 250 -15.96 -6.22 -17.46
C MET A 250 -14.69 -6.86 -18.05
N THR A 251 -14.17 -7.92 -17.43
CA THR A 251 -12.96 -8.60 -17.92
C THR A 251 -13.22 -9.33 -19.24
N GLU A 252 -14.39 -9.95 -19.40
CA GLU A 252 -14.83 -10.61 -20.64
C GLU A 252 -14.91 -9.62 -21.81
N ALA A 253 -15.62 -8.49 -21.62
CA ALA A 253 -15.71 -7.43 -22.62
C ALA A 253 -14.33 -6.83 -22.97
N ALA A 254 -13.44 -6.67 -21.99
CA ALA A 254 -12.09 -6.18 -22.20
C ALA A 254 -11.24 -7.16 -23.03
N LEU A 255 -11.26 -8.45 -22.70
CA LEU A 255 -10.53 -9.48 -23.45
C LEU A 255 -11.08 -9.65 -24.88
N ALA A 256 -12.39 -9.58 -25.07
CA ALA A 256 -13.02 -9.67 -26.39
C ALA A 256 -12.57 -8.55 -27.35
N ILE A 257 -12.39 -7.33 -26.84
CA ILE A 257 -11.86 -6.22 -27.66
C ILE A 257 -10.34 -6.34 -27.85
N LEU A 258 -9.58 -6.56 -26.76
CA LEU A 258 -8.11 -6.53 -26.80
C LEU A 258 -7.47 -7.72 -27.53
N SER A 259 -8.13 -8.88 -27.56
CA SER A 259 -7.62 -10.07 -28.25
C SER A 259 -7.68 -9.96 -29.78
N LYS A 260 -8.34 -8.94 -30.32
CA LYS A 260 -8.32 -8.61 -31.77
C LYS A 260 -7.00 -7.99 -32.21
N GLY A 261 -6.18 -7.51 -31.28
CA GLY A 261 -4.91 -6.83 -31.56
C GLY A 261 -3.86 -7.76 -32.19
N PRO A 262 -3.40 -7.53 -33.43
CA PRO A 262 -2.54 -8.48 -34.16
C PRO A 262 -1.10 -8.59 -33.62
N ARG A 263 -0.75 -7.81 -32.60
CA ARG A 263 0.52 -7.91 -31.84
C ARG A 263 0.31 -8.43 -30.41
N GLY A 264 -0.90 -8.88 -30.07
CA GLY A 264 -1.35 -9.15 -28.71
C GLY A 264 -1.56 -7.87 -27.90
N PHE A 265 -1.88 -8.03 -26.61
CA PHE A 265 -2.30 -6.93 -25.74
C PHE A 265 -1.56 -6.88 -24.39
N PHE A 266 -1.85 -5.84 -23.61
CA PHE A 266 -1.67 -5.81 -22.15
C PHE A 266 -3.00 -5.38 -21.48
N LEU A 267 -3.42 -6.11 -20.45
CA LEU A 267 -4.62 -5.82 -19.66
C LEU A 267 -4.27 -5.84 -18.17
N MET A 268 -4.72 -4.83 -17.42
CA MET A 268 -4.79 -4.86 -15.97
C MET A 268 -6.23 -5.13 -15.51
N VAL A 269 -6.42 -6.02 -14.53
CA VAL A 269 -7.70 -6.27 -13.86
C VAL A 269 -7.52 -6.06 -12.35
N GLU A 270 -8.42 -5.30 -11.71
CA GLU A 270 -8.31 -4.93 -10.29
C GLU A 270 -9.62 -5.16 -9.50
N ALA A 271 -9.59 -6.06 -8.52
CA ALA A 271 -10.60 -6.17 -7.47
C ALA A 271 -10.28 -5.22 -6.29
N GLY A 272 -10.20 -3.91 -6.56
CA GLY A 272 -9.71 -2.94 -5.58
C GLY A 272 -10.66 -2.69 -4.40
N HIS A 273 -11.87 -3.23 -4.42
CA HIS A 273 -12.74 -3.29 -3.23
C HIS A 273 -12.32 -4.32 -2.19
N VAL A 274 -11.45 -5.29 -2.50
CA VAL A 274 -10.81 -6.15 -1.48
C VAL A 274 -10.13 -5.27 -0.43
N ASP A 275 -9.34 -4.28 -0.88
CA ASP A 275 -8.66 -3.31 -0.02
C ASP A 275 -9.65 -2.47 0.82
N LYS A 276 -10.68 -1.91 0.19
CA LYS A 276 -11.70 -1.11 0.86
C LYS A 276 -12.49 -1.88 1.92
N GLY A 277 -12.82 -3.14 1.62
CA GLY A 277 -13.52 -4.02 2.56
C GLY A 277 -12.68 -4.29 3.79
N LEU A 278 -11.38 -4.55 3.61
CA LEU A 278 -10.43 -4.79 4.70
C LEU A 278 -10.19 -3.52 5.55
N HIS A 279 -10.04 -2.35 4.91
CA HIS A 279 -9.98 -1.05 5.60
C HIS A 279 -11.22 -0.74 6.45
N GLN A 280 -12.41 -1.18 6.01
CA GLN A 280 -13.66 -1.03 6.76
C GLN A 280 -13.93 -2.20 7.74
N ASN A 281 -12.97 -3.12 7.90
CA ASN A 281 -13.08 -4.40 8.60
C ASN A 281 -14.29 -5.29 8.17
N LYS A 282 -14.84 -5.06 6.97
CA LYS A 282 -15.96 -5.81 6.39
C LYS A 282 -15.44 -7.06 5.68
N ALA A 283 -14.97 -8.04 6.46
CA ALA A 283 -14.41 -9.29 5.95
C ALA A 283 -15.31 -9.96 4.89
N VAL A 284 -16.62 -10.04 5.13
CA VAL A 284 -17.60 -10.61 4.19
C VAL A 284 -17.51 -9.96 2.80
N LYS A 285 -17.57 -8.62 2.73
CA LYS A 285 -17.47 -7.91 1.45
C LYS A 285 -16.08 -8.03 0.84
N ALA A 286 -15.03 -7.99 1.66
CA ALA A 286 -13.65 -8.12 1.19
C ALA A 286 -13.36 -9.48 0.53
N LEU A 287 -13.89 -10.58 1.07
CA LEU A 287 -13.64 -11.93 0.52
C LEU A 287 -14.52 -12.25 -0.69
N GLU A 288 -15.73 -11.69 -0.77
CA GLU A 288 -16.56 -11.83 -1.98
C GLU A 288 -15.95 -11.12 -3.19
N GLU A 289 -15.20 -10.03 -2.99
CA GLU A 289 -14.37 -9.41 -4.05
C GLU A 289 -13.18 -10.31 -4.47
N VAL A 290 -12.67 -11.17 -3.57
CA VAL A 290 -11.66 -12.19 -3.92
C VAL A 290 -12.28 -13.31 -4.75
N VAL A 291 -13.52 -13.71 -4.45
CA VAL A 291 -14.28 -14.69 -5.26
C VAL A 291 -14.57 -14.10 -6.66
N GLN A 292 -14.93 -12.82 -6.75
CA GLN A 292 -15.08 -12.14 -8.05
C GLN A 292 -13.78 -12.04 -8.86
N LEU A 293 -12.62 -11.85 -8.20
CA LEU A 293 -11.33 -11.91 -8.87
C LEU A 293 -11.01 -13.33 -9.35
N ASP A 294 -11.34 -14.34 -8.56
CA ASP A 294 -11.17 -15.76 -8.89
C ASP A 294 -12.02 -16.18 -10.09
N GLU A 295 -13.27 -15.73 -10.19
CA GLU A 295 -14.13 -15.92 -11.36
C GLU A 295 -13.52 -15.28 -12.62
N ALA A 296 -13.09 -14.01 -12.53
CA ALA A 296 -12.47 -13.29 -13.65
C ALA A 296 -11.16 -13.94 -14.13
N VAL A 297 -10.31 -14.40 -13.20
CA VAL A 297 -9.08 -15.13 -13.52
C VAL A 297 -9.38 -16.52 -14.07
N SER A 298 -10.39 -17.22 -13.55
CA SER A 298 -10.82 -18.53 -14.07
C SER A 298 -11.28 -18.42 -15.52
N MET A 299 -12.09 -17.41 -15.86
CA MET A 299 -12.51 -17.14 -17.23
C MET A 299 -11.32 -16.80 -18.14
N ALA A 300 -10.39 -15.94 -17.70
CA ALA A 300 -9.20 -15.61 -18.48
C ALA A 300 -8.33 -16.85 -18.79
N LEU A 301 -8.23 -17.80 -17.85
CA LEU A 301 -7.52 -19.08 -18.04
C LEU A 301 -8.21 -20.03 -19.02
N THR A 302 -9.54 -19.97 -19.16
CA THR A 302 -10.29 -20.79 -20.13
C THR A 302 -10.39 -20.16 -21.52
N THR A 303 -10.26 -18.83 -21.61
CA THR A 303 -10.49 -18.07 -22.85
C THR A 303 -9.19 -17.78 -23.62
N LEU A 304 -8.03 -17.77 -22.95
CA LEU A 304 -6.75 -17.34 -23.54
C LEU A 304 -5.77 -18.50 -23.75
N ASN A 305 -4.93 -18.39 -24.78
CA ASN A 305 -3.89 -19.36 -25.07
C ASN A 305 -2.67 -19.19 -24.15
N LEU A 306 -2.51 -20.08 -23.17
CA LEU A 306 -1.45 -19.93 -22.15
C LEU A 306 -0.02 -20.14 -22.68
N GLU A 307 0.17 -20.58 -23.92
CA GLU A 307 1.48 -20.63 -24.60
C GLU A 307 1.98 -19.24 -25.07
N ASP A 308 1.07 -18.30 -25.35
CA ASP A 308 1.41 -16.91 -25.71
C ASP A 308 1.04 -15.87 -24.63
N THR A 309 0.13 -16.22 -23.74
CA THR A 309 -0.46 -15.32 -22.73
C THR A 309 0.18 -15.53 -21.36
N LEU A 310 0.88 -14.51 -20.84
CA LEU A 310 1.30 -14.45 -19.44
C LEU A 310 0.20 -13.86 -18.55
N ILE A 311 -0.38 -14.69 -17.68
CA ILE A 311 -1.24 -14.24 -16.58
C ILE A 311 -0.41 -14.13 -15.29
N LEU A 312 -0.54 -13.02 -14.57
CA LEU A 312 0.04 -12.79 -13.25
C LEU A 312 -1.05 -12.33 -12.28
N VAL A 313 -1.14 -12.96 -11.11
CA VAL A 313 -1.97 -12.48 -9.99
C VAL A 313 -1.03 -12.08 -8.85
N THR A 314 -1.29 -10.92 -8.26
CA THR A 314 -0.45 -10.31 -7.23
C THR A 314 -1.28 -9.38 -6.35
N ALA A 315 -0.68 -8.91 -5.26
CA ALA A 315 -1.16 -7.78 -4.50
C ALA A 315 -0.16 -6.62 -4.53
N ASP A 316 -0.69 -5.44 -4.28
CA ASP A 316 0.02 -4.19 -4.03
C ASP A 316 0.52 -4.11 -2.56
N HIS A 317 -0.35 -4.49 -1.61
CA HIS A 317 -0.01 -4.70 -0.20
C HIS A 317 -0.94 -5.73 0.50
N SER A 318 -0.55 -6.08 1.73
CA SER A 318 -1.36 -6.88 2.66
C SER A 318 -2.30 -5.98 3.47
N HIS A 319 -3.05 -6.60 4.39
CA HIS A 319 -3.86 -5.98 5.44
C HIS A 319 -3.67 -6.74 6.74
N THR A 320 -4.18 -6.17 7.85
CA THR A 320 -4.11 -6.71 9.21
C THR A 320 -5.16 -7.79 9.52
N LEU A 321 -5.66 -8.47 8.49
CA LEU A 321 -6.57 -9.61 8.64
C LEU A 321 -5.80 -10.83 9.16
N THR A 322 -6.25 -11.37 10.29
CA THR A 322 -5.74 -12.60 10.92
C THR A 322 -6.78 -13.72 10.80
N LEU A 323 -6.29 -14.95 10.69
CA LEU A 323 -7.09 -16.17 10.82
C LEU A 323 -6.72 -16.78 12.17
N ASN A 324 -7.65 -16.70 13.13
CA ASN A 324 -7.44 -17.11 14.52
C ASN A 324 -8.08 -18.47 14.78
N GLY A 325 -7.69 -19.12 15.88
CA GLY A 325 -8.17 -20.48 16.11
C GLY A 325 -7.98 -21.06 17.50
N TYR A 326 -8.47 -22.28 17.72
CA TYR A 326 -8.58 -23.35 16.71
C TYR A 326 -10.03 -23.72 16.31
N PRO A 327 -10.58 -23.28 15.16
CA PRO A 327 -11.89 -23.75 14.71
C PRO A 327 -11.80 -25.17 14.12
N PRO A 328 -12.90 -25.95 14.12
CA PRO A 328 -12.95 -27.23 13.42
C PRO A 328 -12.91 -27.06 11.89
N ARG A 329 -12.44 -28.09 11.20
CA ARG A 329 -12.42 -28.14 9.74
C ARG A 329 -13.84 -28.07 9.17
N GLY A 330 -14.09 -27.16 8.23
CA GLY A 330 -15.41 -26.86 7.68
C GLY A 330 -16.24 -25.86 8.50
N ASN A 331 -15.69 -25.22 9.53
CA ASN A 331 -16.33 -24.08 10.19
C ASN A 331 -16.52 -22.91 9.21
N ASP A 332 -17.63 -22.19 9.31
CA ASP A 332 -17.87 -20.96 8.54
C ASP A 332 -16.68 -20.00 8.73
N ILE A 333 -16.11 -19.52 7.62
CA ILE A 333 -14.96 -18.61 7.64
C ILE A 333 -15.28 -17.26 8.34
N PHE A 334 -16.56 -16.89 8.44
CA PHE A 334 -17.05 -15.75 9.22
C PHE A 334 -17.54 -16.14 10.62
N GLY A 335 -17.59 -17.44 10.93
CA GLY A 335 -18.06 -17.98 12.20
C GLY A 335 -17.13 -17.74 13.38
N VAL A 336 -17.64 -18.03 14.58
CA VAL A 336 -16.85 -18.02 15.83
C VAL A 336 -15.82 -19.15 15.85
N SER A 337 -14.80 -19.00 16.68
CA SER A 337 -13.84 -20.06 17.02
C SER A 337 -14.19 -20.74 18.34
N ASN A 338 -13.37 -21.70 18.77
CA ASN A 338 -13.50 -22.34 20.08
C ASN A 338 -13.26 -21.34 21.23
N LEU A 339 -13.86 -21.59 22.39
CA LEU A 339 -13.65 -20.83 23.64
C LEU A 339 -12.41 -21.30 24.43
N GLU A 340 -11.55 -22.10 23.82
CA GLU A 340 -10.37 -22.69 24.47
C GLU A 340 -9.31 -21.60 24.74
N ASP A 341 -8.83 -21.53 25.98
CA ASP A 341 -7.84 -20.56 26.49
C ASP A 341 -8.20 -19.06 26.34
N VAL A 342 -9.47 -18.71 26.08
CA VAL A 342 -9.91 -17.31 25.96
C VAL A 342 -10.12 -16.66 27.33
N THR A 343 -9.34 -15.62 27.65
CA THR A 343 -9.20 -15.08 29.01
C THR A 343 -10.41 -14.37 29.60
N ASP A 344 -11.35 -13.89 28.76
CA ASP A 344 -12.58 -13.23 29.17
C ASP A 344 -13.84 -14.12 29.05
N GLU A 345 -13.66 -15.38 28.63
CA GLU A 345 -14.72 -16.36 28.37
C GLU A 345 -15.70 -15.97 27.23
N LEU A 346 -15.34 -15.01 26.37
CA LEU A 346 -16.17 -14.55 25.26
C LEU A 346 -15.82 -15.21 23.90
N PRO A 347 -16.80 -15.43 23.00
CA PRO A 347 -16.53 -15.99 21.68
C PRO A 347 -15.85 -14.98 20.76
N HIS A 348 -14.64 -15.31 20.28
CA HIS A 348 -13.99 -14.54 19.21
C HIS A 348 -14.30 -15.13 17.83
N SER A 349 -14.19 -14.31 16.79
CA SER A 349 -14.36 -14.72 15.40
C SER A 349 -13.14 -15.45 14.83
N THR A 350 -13.37 -16.33 13.86
CA THR A 350 -12.32 -17.01 13.08
C THR A 350 -11.47 -16.01 12.29
N LEU A 351 -12.07 -14.90 11.85
CA LEU A 351 -11.36 -13.76 11.26
C LEU A 351 -11.40 -12.55 12.19
N MET A 352 -10.25 -11.93 12.46
CA MET A 352 -10.16 -10.65 13.18
C MET A 352 -9.23 -9.68 12.45
N PHE A 353 -9.32 -8.40 12.82
CA PHE A 353 -8.41 -7.35 12.36
C PHE A 353 -7.71 -6.74 13.57
N SER A 354 -6.38 -6.58 13.51
CA SER A 354 -5.63 -5.96 14.63
C SER A 354 -5.85 -4.45 14.76
N MET A 355 -6.58 -3.82 13.83
CA MET A 355 -6.85 -2.38 13.81
C MET A 355 -7.99 -2.04 12.81
N GLY A 356 -8.75 -0.99 13.12
CA GLY A 356 -9.79 -0.41 12.26
C GLY A 356 -11.10 -0.14 13.01
N GLN A 357 -12.17 0.12 12.26
CA GLN A 357 -13.49 0.51 12.77
C GLN A 357 -14.27 -0.62 13.48
N GLY A 358 -13.83 -1.87 13.34
CA GLY A 358 -14.48 -3.04 13.95
C GLY A 358 -14.14 -3.28 15.42
N TYR A 359 -13.20 -2.52 16.00
CA TYR A 359 -12.87 -2.64 17.43
C TYR A 359 -14.06 -2.17 18.28
N ASN A 360 -14.46 -2.98 19.27
CA ASN A 360 -15.44 -2.63 20.29
C ASN A 360 -14.94 -3.08 21.69
N TYR A 361 -15.21 -2.28 22.72
CA TYR A 361 -14.96 -2.63 24.12
C TYR A 361 -15.94 -1.86 25.02
N THR A 362 -16.72 -2.61 25.81
CA THR A 362 -17.26 -2.11 27.07
C THR A 362 -16.83 -3.05 28.18
N TRP A 363 -16.45 -2.49 29.32
CA TRP A 363 -16.02 -3.23 30.50
C TRP A 363 -16.78 -2.74 31.72
N ASN A 364 -17.67 -3.59 32.23
CA ASN A 364 -18.56 -3.29 33.35
C ASN A 364 -18.14 -4.01 34.65
N GLY A 365 -16.83 -4.27 34.81
CA GLY A 365 -16.23 -4.85 36.03
C GLY A 365 -16.76 -6.24 36.47
N THR A 366 -17.51 -6.92 35.60
CA THR A 366 -18.23 -8.17 35.90
C THR A 366 -18.12 -9.13 34.71
N LYS A 367 -17.97 -10.44 34.97
CA LYS A 367 -17.93 -11.49 33.92
C LYS A 367 -19.34 -11.74 33.35
N ALA A 368 -19.82 -10.78 32.58
CA ALA A 368 -21.07 -10.85 31.85
C ALA A 368 -20.96 -9.98 30.58
N GLY A 369 -20.35 -10.54 29.54
CA GLY A 369 -20.32 -9.89 28.23
C GLY A 369 -21.72 -9.82 27.64
N THR A 370 -22.34 -8.64 27.64
CA THR A 370 -23.53 -8.38 26.83
C THR A 370 -23.18 -8.47 25.34
N PRO A 371 -24.02 -9.09 24.49
CA PRO A 371 -23.82 -9.10 23.04
C PRO A 371 -23.64 -7.67 22.51
N MET A 372 -22.47 -7.38 21.96
CA MET A 372 -21.90 -6.02 21.96
C MET A 372 -22.08 -5.29 20.62
N GLU A 373 -23.09 -4.43 20.54
CA GLU A 373 -23.14 -3.37 19.52
C GLU A 373 -22.06 -2.29 19.78
N LYS A 374 -21.28 -1.92 18.74
CA LYS A 374 -20.47 -0.69 18.55
C LYS A 374 -19.43 -0.21 19.62
N VAL A 375 -18.15 -0.17 19.18
CA VAL A 375 -17.06 0.84 19.39
C VAL A 375 -16.85 1.42 20.81
N ALA A 376 -15.68 1.27 21.48
CA ALA A 376 -14.39 1.92 21.12
C ALA A 376 -13.11 1.25 21.71
N MET A 377 -11.91 1.84 21.54
CA MET A 377 -10.56 1.31 21.88
C MET A 377 -10.08 1.50 23.35
N ASN A 378 -9.14 0.69 23.89
CA ASN A 378 -7.67 0.85 23.74
C ASN A 378 -6.81 -0.37 24.17
N MET A 379 -5.54 -0.42 23.71
CA MET A 379 -4.57 -1.52 23.89
C MET A 379 -3.22 -1.09 24.51
N THR A 380 -2.44 -2.04 25.04
CA THR A 380 -0.95 -1.96 25.18
C THR A 380 -0.30 -3.36 25.12
N GLU A 381 1.03 -3.39 24.91
CA GLU A 381 1.96 -4.55 24.79
C GLU A 381 2.20 -5.16 23.37
N PRO A 382 3.46 -5.40 22.96
CA PRO A 382 3.83 -5.94 21.63
C PRO A 382 4.22 -7.42 21.61
N LEU A 383 4.13 -8.08 20.45
CA LEU A 383 4.63 -9.45 20.21
C LEU A 383 5.50 -9.56 18.93
N PRO A 384 6.36 -10.60 18.80
CA PRO A 384 7.52 -10.56 17.89
C PRO A 384 7.25 -11.07 16.46
N LEU A 385 8.12 -10.66 15.53
CA LEU A 385 8.21 -11.23 14.18
C LEU A 385 9.14 -12.45 14.17
N MET A 386 8.68 -13.59 13.65
CA MET A 386 9.57 -14.63 13.12
C MET A 386 9.86 -14.37 11.64
N VAL A 387 11.11 -14.59 11.21
CA VAL A 387 11.56 -14.38 9.83
C VAL A 387 12.39 -15.58 9.38
N ASP A 388 11.77 -16.50 8.64
CA ASP A 388 12.51 -17.49 7.85
C ASP A 388 13.07 -16.82 6.57
N ASN A 389 14.30 -17.16 6.20
CA ASN A 389 15.21 -16.23 5.54
C ASN A 389 16.09 -16.91 4.47
N ILE A 390 15.46 -17.52 3.47
CA ILE A 390 16.15 -18.10 2.31
C ILE A 390 16.86 -16.99 1.53
N ARG A 391 18.18 -16.87 1.73
CA ARG A 391 19.05 -15.81 1.18
C ARG A 391 19.04 -15.80 -0.36
N GLY A 392 18.41 -14.79 -0.97
CA GLY A 392 18.46 -14.53 -2.41
C GLY A 392 18.60 -13.04 -2.77
N ARG A 393 19.77 -12.61 -3.29
CA ARG A 393 19.98 -11.21 -3.75
C ARG A 393 19.27 -10.95 -5.10
N ARG A 394 18.10 -10.30 -5.09
CA ARG A 394 17.61 -9.31 -6.10
C ARG A 394 16.19 -8.79 -5.76
N ASN A 395 15.78 -7.71 -6.41
CA ASN A 395 14.40 -7.21 -6.37
C ASN A 395 13.51 -8.15 -7.20
N PHE A 396 12.53 -8.79 -6.55
CA PHE A 396 11.60 -9.69 -7.23
C PHE A 396 10.74 -8.92 -8.24
N GLU A 397 10.30 -7.72 -7.86
CA GLU A 397 9.52 -6.77 -8.65
C GLU A 397 10.23 -6.47 -9.99
N SER A 398 11.53 -6.15 -9.94
CA SER A 398 12.35 -5.89 -11.13
C SER A 398 12.61 -7.16 -11.97
N THR A 399 12.54 -8.35 -11.36
CA THR A 399 12.79 -9.64 -12.04
C THR A 399 11.54 -10.12 -12.77
N VAL A 400 10.37 -10.05 -12.14
CA VAL A 400 9.06 -10.26 -12.78
C VAL A 400 8.91 -9.31 -13.95
N LEU A 401 9.12 -8.00 -13.72
CA LEU A 401 8.94 -7.02 -14.78
C LEU A 401 9.93 -7.20 -15.94
N ALA A 402 11.18 -7.62 -15.68
CA ALA A 402 12.11 -7.99 -16.74
C ALA A 402 11.65 -9.22 -17.55
N LYS A 403 11.00 -10.20 -16.91
CA LYS A 403 10.39 -11.36 -17.59
C LYS A 403 9.16 -10.94 -18.40
N CYS A 404 8.31 -10.05 -17.89
CA CYS A 404 7.21 -9.43 -18.65
C CYS A 404 7.73 -8.68 -19.87
N CYS A 405 8.73 -7.81 -19.70
CA CYS A 405 9.35 -7.09 -20.81
C CYS A 405 9.89 -8.06 -21.89
N LYS A 406 10.60 -9.13 -21.49
CA LYS A 406 11.10 -10.13 -22.43
C LYS A 406 9.97 -10.82 -23.22
N LEU A 407 8.87 -11.17 -22.59
CA LEU A 407 7.72 -11.82 -23.24
C LEU A 407 6.94 -10.86 -24.14
N LEU A 408 6.84 -9.59 -23.77
CA LEU A 408 6.16 -8.56 -24.55
C LEU A 408 7.03 -7.98 -25.69
N GLY A 409 8.29 -8.43 -25.86
CA GLY A 409 9.24 -7.92 -26.85
C GLY A 409 9.91 -6.58 -26.47
N ILE A 410 9.66 -6.08 -25.26
CA ILE A 410 10.11 -4.77 -24.77
C ILE A 410 11.59 -4.81 -24.40
N ARG A 411 12.39 -3.95 -25.05
CA ARG A 411 13.80 -3.73 -24.71
C ARG A 411 13.93 -2.55 -23.73
N LYS A 412 13.91 -2.82 -22.42
CA LYS A 412 14.11 -1.77 -21.40
C LYS A 412 15.47 -1.09 -21.57
N THR A 413 15.47 0.22 -21.82
CA THR A 413 16.66 1.02 -22.18
C THR A 413 17.34 1.72 -21.00
N GLU A 414 16.64 2.02 -19.90
CA GLU A 414 17.20 2.83 -18.81
C GLU A 414 17.17 2.16 -17.43
N ILE A 415 18.19 2.54 -16.63
CA ILE A 415 18.42 2.12 -15.24
C ILE A 415 18.45 3.40 -14.38
N THR A 416 17.44 3.61 -13.55
CA THR A 416 17.33 4.80 -12.69
C THR A 416 18.22 4.73 -11.44
N PRO A 417 18.61 5.88 -10.86
CA PRO A 417 19.97 6.03 -10.32
C PRO A 417 20.07 5.79 -8.80
N LEU A 418 19.97 4.53 -8.35
CA LEU A 418 20.19 4.18 -6.93
C LEU A 418 20.90 2.82 -6.72
N ASN A 419 22.00 2.62 -7.44
CA ASN A 419 22.97 1.55 -7.20
C ASN A 419 24.34 2.15 -6.81
N PRO A 420 24.60 2.42 -5.51
CA PRO A 420 25.98 2.32 -5.03
C PRO A 420 26.42 0.84 -5.11
N PRO A 421 27.67 0.54 -5.52
CA PRO A 421 28.20 -0.82 -5.39
C PRO A 421 28.22 -1.25 -3.91
N PRO A 422 28.20 -2.56 -3.61
CA PRO A 422 28.22 -3.05 -2.24
C PRO A 422 29.44 -2.50 -1.51
N ASN A 423 29.20 -1.77 -0.41
CA ASN A 423 30.25 -1.18 0.39
C ASN A 423 31.02 -2.30 1.11
N GLU A 424 32.35 -2.33 0.97
CA GLU A 424 33.23 -3.30 1.63
C GLU A 424 33.03 -3.36 3.15
N PHE A 425 32.69 -2.22 3.78
CA PHE A 425 32.34 -2.15 5.20
C PHE A 425 31.07 -2.95 5.56
N MET A 426 30.13 -3.13 4.63
CA MET A 426 28.91 -3.91 4.84
C MET A 426 29.19 -5.42 4.82
N GLU A 427 30.08 -5.88 3.92
CA GLU A 427 30.47 -7.29 3.87
C GLU A 427 31.40 -7.65 5.03
N LYS A 428 32.28 -6.72 5.47
CA LYS A 428 33.02 -6.83 6.74
C LYS A 428 32.11 -6.83 7.97
N PHE A 429 31.06 -6.00 8.00
CA PHE A 429 30.06 -6.01 9.08
C PHE A 429 29.33 -7.36 9.17
N LEU A 430 28.83 -7.87 8.04
CA LEU A 430 28.14 -9.16 8.00
C LEU A 430 29.06 -10.31 8.44
N TRP A 431 30.31 -10.35 7.95
CA TRP A 431 31.29 -11.36 8.38
C TRP A 431 31.61 -11.28 9.87
N THR A 432 31.82 -10.07 10.41
CA THR A 432 32.09 -9.89 11.85
C THR A 432 30.90 -10.34 12.69
N LEU A 433 29.67 -9.96 12.31
CA LEU A 433 28.46 -10.37 13.00
C LEU A 433 28.25 -11.89 12.95
N GLU A 434 28.57 -12.54 11.83
CA GLU A 434 28.47 -14.00 11.66
C GLU A 434 29.51 -14.73 12.54
N GLN A 435 30.72 -14.18 12.72
CA GLN A 435 31.72 -14.68 13.67
C GLN A 435 31.32 -14.47 15.14
N GLU A 436 30.87 -13.28 15.52
CA GLU A 436 30.45 -12.98 16.91
C GLU A 436 29.24 -13.82 17.34
N LEU A 437 28.28 -14.07 16.43
CA LEU A 437 27.17 -14.98 16.69
C LEU A 437 27.64 -16.44 16.86
N ALA A 438 28.58 -16.91 16.04
CA ALA A 438 29.16 -18.25 16.17
C ALA A 438 29.98 -18.44 17.46
N ASN A 439 30.64 -17.38 17.95
CA ASN A 439 31.43 -17.40 19.19
C ASN A 439 30.56 -17.30 20.46
N HIS A 440 29.39 -16.65 20.38
CA HIS A 440 28.59 -16.31 21.57
C HIS A 440 27.21 -16.98 21.66
N CYS A 441 26.71 -17.62 20.61
CA CYS A 441 25.50 -18.45 20.64
C CYS A 441 25.87 -19.93 20.45
N THR A 442 25.24 -20.83 21.23
CA THR A 442 25.30 -22.27 20.96
C THR A 442 24.60 -22.63 19.65
N GLU A 443 24.90 -23.81 19.08
CA GLU A 443 24.38 -24.25 17.76
C GLU A 443 22.84 -24.23 17.64
N GLY A 444 22.11 -24.34 18.75
CA GLY A 444 20.68 -24.08 18.81
C GLY A 444 20.36 -22.58 18.77
N GLN A 445 19.67 -22.11 17.72
CA GLN A 445 19.32 -20.70 17.48
C GLN A 445 18.49 -20.01 18.60
N ALA A 446 18.00 -20.76 19.60
CA ALA A 446 17.14 -20.27 20.70
C ALA A 446 17.76 -19.17 21.59
N GLU A 447 19.06 -18.88 21.47
CA GLU A 447 19.69 -17.74 22.14
C GLU A 447 19.82 -16.48 21.26
N TYR A 448 19.56 -16.58 19.95
CA TYR A 448 19.78 -15.48 19.01
C TYR A 448 18.93 -14.25 19.38
N ASP A 449 17.64 -14.43 19.69
CA ASP A 449 16.74 -13.33 20.05
C ASP A 449 17.16 -12.59 21.33
N LYS A 450 17.93 -13.25 22.22
CA LYS A 450 18.44 -12.67 23.46
C LYS A 450 19.78 -11.97 23.24
N LYS A 451 20.67 -12.54 22.42
CA LYS A 451 22.05 -12.07 22.24
C LYS A 451 22.23 -11.12 21.06
N LEU A 452 21.50 -11.31 19.96
CA LEU A 452 21.56 -10.47 18.76
C LEU A 452 21.24 -8.99 19.05
N PRO A 453 20.21 -8.62 19.85
CA PRO A 453 19.98 -7.21 20.19
C PRO A 453 21.14 -6.60 20.96
N VAL A 454 21.75 -7.34 21.89
CA VAL A 454 22.89 -6.88 22.72
C VAL A 454 24.15 -6.74 21.87
N LEU A 455 24.44 -7.70 20.98
CA LEU A 455 25.56 -7.61 20.03
C LEU A 455 25.41 -6.43 19.07
N LEU A 456 24.22 -6.20 18.52
CA LEU A 456 23.93 -5.04 17.66
C LEU A 456 23.99 -3.71 18.43
N LEU A 457 23.59 -3.68 19.70
CA LEU A 457 23.69 -2.50 20.56
C LEU A 457 25.16 -2.20 20.93
N ALA A 458 25.93 -3.21 21.31
CA ALA A 458 27.36 -3.08 21.60
C ALA A 458 28.16 -2.64 20.37
N TYR A 459 27.84 -3.19 19.19
CA TYR A 459 28.43 -2.74 17.93
C TYR A 459 28.05 -1.29 17.59
N ARG A 460 26.80 -0.86 17.83
CA ARG A 460 26.39 0.55 17.66
C ARG A 460 27.10 1.49 18.64
N ALA A 461 27.26 1.10 19.90
CA ALA A 461 28.02 1.88 20.88
C ALA A 461 29.51 1.97 20.49
N GLY A 462 30.09 0.89 19.97
CA GLY A 462 31.41 0.89 19.34
C GLY A 462 31.49 1.81 18.12
N TRP A 463 30.45 1.84 17.29
CA TRP A 463 30.40 2.68 16.09
C TRP A 463 30.37 4.18 16.41
N ASP A 464 29.63 4.62 17.43
CA ASP A 464 29.67 6.02 17.87
C ASP A 464 31.01 6.39 18.54
N SER A 465 31.67 5.46 19.25
CA SER A 465 33.00 5.72 19.81
C SER A 465 34.08 5.96 18.73
N GLN A 466 33.96 5.30 17.57
CA GLN A 466 34.87 5.44 16.42
C GLN A 466 34.84 6.84 15.77
N ARG A 467 33.90 7.72 16.11
CA ARG A 467 33.95 9.15 15.70
C ARG A 467 34.91 10.00 16.55
N SER A 468 35.42 9.46 17.66
CA SER A 468 36.47 10.11 18.45
C SER A 468 37.85 9.55 18.08
N ARG A 469 38.82 10.43 17.76
CA ARG A 469 40.21 10.03 17.56
C ARG A 469 40.91 9.87 18.91
N LEU A 470 41.21 8.62 19.30
CA LEU A 470 42.52 8.18 19.84
C LEU A 470 42.50 6.66 20.10
N GLN A 471 43.66 6.07 20.40
CA GLN A 471 43.86 4.60 20.40
C GLN A 471 43.78 3.96 21.80
N GLN A 472 43.73 2.62 21.78
CA GLN A 472 44.11 1.66 22.83
C GLN A 472 43.10 1.30 23.93
N ILE A 473 43.29 0.08 24.47
CA ILE A 473 42.59 -0.59 25.58
C ILE A 473 41.16 -1.10 25.26
N TRP A 474 41.07 -2.25 24.59
CA TRP A 474 39.93 -3.17 24.72
C TRP A 474 40.30 -4.68 24.63
N PRO A 475 41.21 -5.21 25.49
CA PRO A 475 41.20 -6.63 25.80
C PRO A 475 41.33 -6.91 27.31
N ARG A 476 40.56 -6.22 28.16
CA ARG A 476 40.66 -6.35 29.64
C ARG A 476 39.36 -6.30 30.46
N LEU A 477 38.17 -6.31 29.83
CA LEU A 477 36.88 -6.16 30.55
C LEU A 477 35.90 -7.34 30.37
N LEU A 478 36.34 -8.47 29.80
CA LEU A 478 35.50 -9.66 29.58
C LEU A 478 36.17 -11.00 29.97
N CYS A 479 37.32 -10.99 30.65
CA CYS A 479 38.09 -12.21 30.95
C CYS A 479 38.05 -12.68 32.41
N GLU A 480 37.37 -11.98 33.32
CA GLU A 480 37.28 -12.35 34.75
C GLU A 480 35.84 -12.71 35.16
N GLY A 481 35.32 -13.76 34.53
CA GLY A 481 34.11 -14.45 34.98
C GLY A 481 34.41 -15.37 36.17
N ILE A 482 34.58 -14.81 37.37
CA ILE A 482 34.63 -15.61 38.60
C ILE A 482 33.22 -16.02 39.00
N VAL A 483 32.85 -17.27 38.65
CA VAL A 483 31.66 -17.92 39.20
C VAL A 483 32.03 -18.60 40.52
N ARG A 484 31.51 -18.08 41.65
CA ARG A 484 30.98 -18.87 42.79
C ARG A 484 30.46 -18.01 43.96
N ASP A 485 29.37 -18.52 44.53
CA ASP A 485 29.00 -18.54 45.95
C ASP A 485 29.08 -17.24 46.79
N LEU A 486 27.93 -16.59 46.98
CA LEU A 486 27.57 -15.96 48.27
C LEU A 486 26.10 -16.23 48.62
N PRO A 487 25.77 -16.54 49.89
CA PRO A 487 24.40 -16.73 50.37
C PRO A 487 23.73 -15.40 50.74
N ALA A 488 22.43 -15.46 51.03
CA ALA A 488 21.62 -14.29 51.37
C ALA A 488 22.00 -13.64 52.72
N ALA A 489 22.08 -12.31 52.73
CA ALA A 489 21.96 -11.47 53.92
C ALA A 489 21.34 -10.12 53.56
N ASP A 490 20.49 -9.62 54.46
CA ASP A 490 19.89 -8.28 54.41
C ASP A 490 20.90 -7.20 54.83
N ILE A 491 20.71 -5.93 54.43
CA ILE A 491 20.94 -4.70 55.22
C ILE A 491 20.66 -3.44 54.37
N SER A 492 20.21 -2.38 55.06
CA SER A 492 19.59 -1.19 54.48
C SER A 492 20.45 0.09 54.53
N LYS A 493 19.87 1.17 53.98
CA LYS A 493 20.10 2.61 54.30
C LYS A 493 21.29 3.39 53.69
N HIS A 494 20.90 4.26 52.74
CA HIS A 494 20.92 5.73 52.87
C HIS A 494 22.24 6.55 52.84
N GLN A 495 22.23 7.54 51.92
CA GLN A 495 22.66 8.94 52.09
C GLN A 495 24.14 9.40 51.94
N LEU A 496 24.29 10.64 51.45
CA LEU A 496 25.44 11.57 51.56
C LEU A 496 26.75 11.23 50.79
N MET A 497 27.63 12.18 50.41
CA MET A 497 27.46 13.54 49.85
C MET A 497 28.78 14.05 49.20
N THR A 498 28.68 14.85 48.13
CA THR A 498 29.55 15.98 47.66
C THR A 498 31.08 16.11 47.96
N THR A 499 31.83 16.49 46.89
CA THR A 499 33.01 17.42 46.83
C THR A 499 34.38 16.97 47.43
N VAL A 500 35.60 17.35 46.97
CA VAL A 500 36.11 18.62 46.38
C VAL A 500 37.61 18.52 45.88
N ARG A 501 38.07 19.50 45.05
CA ARG A 501 39.49 19.91 44.73
C ARG A 501 40.43 18.98 43.93
N ASP A 502 41.55 19.42 43.35
CA ASP A 502 42.01 20.69 42.67
C ASP A 502 43.52 20.58 42.32
N ARG A 503 43.93 20.86 41.05
CA ARG A 503 45.18 21.56 40.62
C ARG A 503 45.30 21.57 39.08
N ARG A 504 45.43 22.73 38.39
CA ARG A 504 46.65 23.52 38.04
C ARG A 504 47.64 22.79 37.11
N LYS A 505 48.28 23.39 36.08
CA LYS A 505 48.28 24.77 35.49
C LYS A 505 49.05 24.75 34.13
N LEU A 506 48.83 25.76 33.26
CA LEU A 506 49.73 26.39 32.22
C LEU A 506 48.84 26.87 31.03
N THR A 507 48.48 28.15 30.79
CA THR A 507 49.24 29.35 30.27
C THR A 507 49.73 29.24 28.82
N ARG A 508 49.58 30.22 27.89
CA ARG A 508 49.08 31.64 27.94
C ARG A 508 48.61 32.15 26.50
N PRO A 509 48.23 33.43 26.23
CA PRO A 509 47.14 33.76 25.26
C PRO A 509 47.32 35.00 24.32
N SER A 510 46.27 35.39 23.56
CA SER A 510 45.88 36.80 23.27
C SER A 510 44.44 36.87 22.66
N GLN A 511 43.46 37.59 23.25
CA GLN A 511 42.89 38.92 22.84
C GLN A 511 42.27 38.98 21.41
N ARG A 512 41.13 39.64 21.07
CA ARG A 512 40.26 40.73 21.62
C ARG A 512 38.92 40.74 20.78
N THR A 513 37.75 41.39 20.99
CA THR A 513 37.04 42.27 21.98
C THR A 513 35.50 42.09 21.73
N LYS A 514 34.55 42.24 22.69
CA LYS A 514 33.61 43.39 22.97
C LYS A 514 33.07 44.21 21.76
N MET A 515 31.83 44.74 21.70
CA MET A 515 30.70 44.88 22.69
C MET A 515 29.35 45.27 22.01
N THR A 516 28.21 45.18 22.76
CA THR A 516 26.90 45.92 22.59
C THR A 516 26.09 45.78 21.27
N SER A 517 24.76 45.94 21.16
CA SER A 517 23.54 45.91 22.03
C SER A 517 22.30 45.88 21.07
N SER A 518 20.99 46.07 21.36
CA SER A 518 20.15 46.44 22.54
C SER A 518 18.65 46.05 22.30
N LYS A 519 17.75 46.30 23.27
CA LYS A 519 16.26 46.33 23.19
C LYS A 519 15.77 47.71 23.78
N PRO A 520 14.48 48.13 23.88
CA PRO A 520 13.23 47.34 23.89
C PRO A 520 12.00 47.89 23.11
N ASP A 521 10.92 47.10 23.21
CA ASP A 521 9.45 47.30 23.17
C ASP A 521 8.81 48.72 23.11
N HIS A 522 7.59 48.78 22.53
CA HIS A 522 6.42 49.44 23.14
C HIS A 522 5.10 48.86 22.60
N THR A 523 4.02 49.00 23.37
CA THR A 523 2.65 48.47 23.17
C THR A 523 1.62 49.59 22.99
N GLU A 524 0.47 49.32 22.35
CA GLU A 524 -0.82 49.92 22.76
C GLU A 524 -2.05 49.14 22.23
N ASP A 525 -3.18 49.24 22.94
CA ASP A 525 -4.42 48.44 22.79
C ASP A 525 -5.63 49.28 22.35
N ALA A 526 -6.59 48.70 21.60
CA ALA A 526 -7.99 49.13 21.54
C ALA A 526 -8.94 48.09 20.85
N VAL A 527 -10.25 48.03 21.09
CA VAL A 527 -10.97 47.75 22.36
C VAL A 527 -12.46 47.35 22.08
N ILE A 528 -12.84 46.15 22.55
CA ILE A 528 -14.17 45.67 23.04
C ILE A 528 -15.50 46.01 22.30
N LYS A 529 -16.23 44.95 21.86
CA LYS A 529 -17.71 44.63 21.94
C LYS A 529 -18.06 43.69 20.76
N GLY A 530 -18.87 42.62 20.84
CA GLY A 530 -19.97 42.22 21.74
C GLY A 530 -21.27 42.14 20.89
N ASN A 531 -22.11 41.08 20.87
CA ASN A 531 -22.31 39.91 21.74
C ASN A 531 -22.73 38.64 20.91
N ASN A 532 -22.95 37.52 21.60
CA ASN A 532 -23.99 36.44 21.48
C ASN A 532 -24.76 36.24 20.14
N GLU A 533 -25.23 35.04 19.75
CA GLU A 533 -25.55 33.83 20.53
C GLU A 533 -25.53 32.53 19.67
N ASP A 534 -25.37 31.38 20.32
CA ASP A 534 -25.62 29.98 19.94
C ASP A 534 -25.85 29.54 18.47
N CYS A 535 -24.95 28.69 17.97
CA CYS A 535 -25.28 27.29 17.62
C CYS A 535 -24.00 26.46 17.40
N TYR A 536 -23.83 25.37 18.16
CA TYR A 536 -22.77 24.37 17.91
C TYR A 536 -23.27 23.34 16.90
N ASP A 537 -22.47 23.08 15.87
CA ASP A 537 -22.57 21.86 15.06
C ASP A 537 -21.17 21.25 14.88
N PHE A 538 -21.07 19.93 14.82
CA PHE A 538 -19.80 19.19 14.85
C PHE A 538 -19.35 18.80 13.44
N ASP A 539 -18.12 19.14 13.07
CA ASP A 539 -17.42 18.45 12.00
C ASP A 539 -15.95 18.19 12.38
N GLN A 540 -15.48 16.96 12.18
CA GLN A 540 -14.21 16.46 12.71
C GLN A 540 -13.20 16.21 11.60
N ASP A 541 -12.06 16.92 11.62
CA ASP A 541 -10.72 16.30 11.70
C ASP A 541 -9.61 17.32 11.38
N SER A 542 -8.98 17.84 12.44
CA SER A 542 -7.58 18.25 12.36
C SER A 542 -6.93 18.18 13.75
N SER A 543 -5.79 17.51 13.85
CA SER A 543 -4.97 17.45 15.06
C SER A 543 -3.52 17.16 14.69
N VAL A 544 -2.78 18.23 14.42
CA VAL A 544 -1.32 18.21 14.38
C VAL A 544 -0.83 18.49 15.80
N TYR A 545 -0.04 17.58 16.36
CA TYR A 545 0.91 17.88 17.44
C TYR A 545 2.23 17.11 17.22
N ILE A 546 3.24 17.53 17.99
CA ILE A 546 4.69 17.41 17.70
C ILE A 546 5.22 15.97 17.82
#